data_AF-A0A2N3EVV2-F1
#
_entry.id   AF-A0A2N3EVV2-F1
#
_cell.length_a   1.000
_cell.length_b   1.000
_cell.length_c   1.000
_cell.angle_alpha   90.00
_cell.angle_beta   90.00
_cell.angle_gamma   90.00
#
_symmetry.space_group_name_H-M   'P 1'
#
loop_
_entity.id
_entity.type
_entity.pdbx_description
1 polymer ?
#
loop_
_entity_poly.entity_id
_entity_poly.type
_entity_poly.pdbx_seq_one_letter_code
_entity_poly.pdbx_strand_id
1 'polypeptide(L)'
;MAQAGAWSDFETRCLSALQNLTPPVVAGLGQGTREGDVTRYALSGGRELIVDRAPGDGISACAVRDPENAPVPGFDDWIAGAVREGLYVPVVEGRWQSHLWIEPKLEVQKDSGAGGLMLRILETRLET
;
A
#
# COMPACT_ATOMS: atom_id res chain seq x y z
N MET A 1 -17.99 -8.69 -13.84
CA MET A 1 -16.70 -9.26 -13.41
C MET A 1 -15.84 -8.09 -13.00
N ALA A 2 -15.58 -7.89 -11.70
CA ALA A 2 -14.67 -6.83 -11.26
C ALA A 2 -13.29 -7.18 -11.78
N GLN A 3 -12.77 -6.41 -12.73
CA GLN A 3 -11.42 -6.58 -13.22
C GLN A 3 -10.50 -6.22 -12.05
N ALA A 4 -9.89 -7.22 -11.43
CA ALA A 4 -8.88 -7.00 -10.40
C ALA A 4 -7.79 -6.12 -11.03
N GLY A 5 -7.69 -4.88 -10.55
CA GLY A 5 -6.70 -3.90 -10.95
C GLY A 5 -5.85 -3.50 -9.74
N ALA A 6 -4.80 -2.71 -9.98
CA ALA A 6 -3.85 -2.30 -8.94
C ALA A 6 -4.53 -1.78 -7.66
N TRP A 7 -5.61 -1.00 -7.79
CA TRP A 7 -6.40 -0.53 -6.65
C TRP A 7 -7.04 -1.66 -5.84
N SER A 8 -7.75 -2.60 -6.49
CA SER A 8 -8.43 -3.69 -5.79
C SER A 8 -7.44 -4.64 -5.09
N ASP A 9 -6.30 -4.92 -5.76
CA ASP A 9 -5.21 -5.69 -5.17
C ASP A 9 -4.63 -4.95 -3.95
N PHE A 10 -4.38 -3.65 -4.06
CA PHE A 10 -3.85 -2.82 -2.97
C PHE A 10 -4.81 -2.70 -1.78
N GLU A 11 -6.08 -2.41 -2.05
CA GLU A 11 -7.15 -2.27 -1.05
C GLU A 11 -7.29 -3.54 -0.21
N THR A 12 -7.33 -4.68 -0.88
CA THR A 12 -7.58 -5.99 -0.24
C THR A 12 -6.35 -6.49 0.50
N ARG A 13 -5.15 -6.34 -0.11
CA ARG A 13 -3.94 -7.01 0.39
C ARG A 13 -3.10 -6.14 1.31
N CYS A 14 -3.14 -4.83 1.14
CA CYS A 14 -2.32 -3.89 1.87
C CYS A 14 -3.16 -2.98 2.78
N LEU A 15 -4.03 -2.16 2.19
CA LEU A 15 -4.71 -1.06 2.89
C LEU A 15 -5.58 -1.58 4.05
N SER A 16 -6.52 -2.49 3.75
CA SER A 16 -7.42 -3.03 4.76
C SER A 16 -6.66 -3.77 5.85
N ALA A 17 -5.59 -4.50 5.51
CA ALA A 17 -4.81 -5.25 6.47
C ALA A 17 -4.11 -4.32 7.48
N LEU A 18 -3.41 -3.30 6.98
CA LEU A 18 -2.65 -2.37 7.82
C LEU A 18 -3.54 -1.41 8.61
N GLN A 19 -4.69 -0.99 8.06
CA GLN A 19 -5.70 -0.24 8.82
C GLN A 19 -6.28 -1.04 9.99
N ASN A 20 -6.26 -2.38 9.91
CA ASN A 20 -6.66 -3.27 10.99
C ASN A 20 -5.49 -3.79 11.84
N LEU A 21 -4.28 -3.22 11.68
CA LEU A 21 -3.07 -3.65 12.40
C LEU A 21 -2.77 -5.14 12.24
N THR A 22 -3.00 -5.65 11.02
CA THR A 22 -2.71 -7.03 10.64
C THR A 22 -1.69 -7.10 9.50
N PRO A 23 -0.92 -8.21 9.40
CA PRO A 23 0.02 -8.38 8.30
C PRO A 23 -0.67 -8.38 6.93
N PRO A 24 0.04 -7.94 5.86
CA PRO A 24 -0.46 -8.01 4.50
C PRO A 24 -0.97 -9.38 4.06
N VAL A 25 -2.03 -9.39 3.24
CA VAL A 25 -2.71 -10.63 2.83
C VAL A 25 -1.99 -11.28 1.65
N VAL A 26 -1.20 -12.30 1.97
CA VAL A 26 -0.46 -13.12 1.00
C VAL A 26 -1.11 -14.48 0.71
N ALA A 27 -2.24 -14.78 1.35
CA ALA A 27 -2.95 -16.04 1.15
C ALA A 27 -3.28 -16.26 -0.33
N GLY A 28 -3.02 -17.48 -0.81
CA GLY A 28 -3.24 -17.87 -2.21
C GLY A 28 -2.17 -17.42 -3.21
N LEU A 29 -1.11 -16.72 -2.78
CA LEU A 29 -0.04 -16.24 -3.69
C LEU A 29 1.19 -17.15 -3.75
N GLY A 30 1.18 -18.27 -3.01
CA GLY A 30 2.34 -19.16 -2.90
C GLY A 30 3.43 -18.60 -1.97
N GLN A 31 4.68 -19.02 -2.18
CA GLN A 31 5.80 -18.70 -1.29
C GLN A 31 6.39 -17.29 -1.53
N GLY A 32 6.19 -16.72 -2.71
CA GLY A 32 6.85 -15.48 -3.12
C GLY A 32 8.37 -15.64 -3.31
N THR A 33 9.02 -14.57 -3.74
CA THR A 33 10.47 -14.47 -3.88
C THR A 33 11.00 -13.51 -2.84
N ARG A 34 11.93 -13.97 -2.01
CA ARG A 34 12.54 -13.17 -0.94
C ARG A 34 13.82 -12.49 -1.42
N GLU A 35 13.93 -11.19 -1.18
CA GLU A 35 15.07 -10.34 -1.49
C GLU A 35 15.39 -9.49 -0.25
N GLY A 36 16.31 -9.94 0.59
CA GLY A 36 16.57 -9.31 1.89
C GLY A 36 15.34 -9.39 2.82
N ASP A 37 14.85 -8.23 3.23
CA ASP A 37 13.68 -8.07 4.11
C ASP A 37 12.35 -7.93 3.34
N VAL A 38 12.44 -7.85 2.01
CA VAL A 38 11.29 -7.76 1.12
C VAL A 38 10.92 -9.16 0.60
N THR A 39 9.62 -9.45 0.56
CA THR A 39 9.07 -10.59 -0.17
C THR A 39 8.14 -10.11 -1.27
N ARG A 40 8.37 -10.59 -2.48
CA ARG A 40 7.59 -10.25 -3.68
C ARG A 40 6.68 -11.41 -4.06
N TYR A 41 5.45 -11.11 -4.45
CA TYR A 41 4.50 -12.09 -4.94
C TYR A 41 3.93 -11.64 -6.28
N ALA A 42 3.89 -12.56 -7.24
CA ALA A 42 3.26 -12.29 -8.53
C ALA A 42 1.73 -12.21 -8.36
N LEU A 43 1.14 -11.19 -8.97
CA LEU A 43 -0.30 -11.00 -9.09
C LEU A 43 -0.72 -11.16 -10.56
N SER A 44 -2.03 -11.20 -10.80
CA SER A 44 -2.58 -11.21 -12.16
C SER A 44 -2.20 -9.94 -12.92
N GLY A 45 -2.10 -10.03 -14.25
CA GLY A 45 -1.77 -8.88 -15.11
C GLY A 45 -0.32 -8.39 -15.00
N GLY A 46 0.61 -9.23 -14.50
CA GLY A 46 2.02 -8.85 -14.37
C GLY A 46 2.32 -7.91 -13.20
N ARG A 47 1.33 -7.64 -12.35
CA ARG A 47 1.49 -6.85 -11.12
C ARG A 47 2.30 -7.61 -10.08
N GLU A 48 2.85 -6.87 -9.12
CA GLU A 48 3.61 -7.42 -8.00
C GLU A 48 3.03 -6.91 -6.67
N LEU A 49 2.82 -7.81 -5.72
CA LEU A 49 2.67 -7.46 -4.30
C LEU A 49 4.06 -7.49 -3.66
N ILE A 50 4.43 -6.41 -2.99
CA ILE A 50 5.72 -6.23 -2.33
C ILE A 50 5.43 -6.05 -0.84
N VAL A 51 5.89 -6.98 -0.03
CA VAL A 51 5.72 -6.96 1.43
C VAL A 51 7.08 -6.79 2.07
N ASP A 52 7.26 -5.71 2.81
CA ASP A 52 8.44 -5.49 3.64
C ASP A 52 8.16 -6.07 5.04
N ARG A 53 9.01 -6.99 5.49
CA ARG A 53 8.98 -7.47 6.87
C ARG A 53 9.95 -6.65 7.67
N ALA A 54 9.43 -5.77 8.53
CA ALA A 54 10.19 -5.02 9.52
C ALA A 54 11.31 -5.86 10.17
N PRO A 55 12.61 -5.56 9.94
CA PRO A 55 13.66 -6.09 10.77
C PRO A 55 13.87 -5.16 11.98
N GLY A 56 13.45 -5.60 13.16
CA GLY A 56 13.87 -5.03 14.45
C GLY A 56 13.19 -3.74 14.91
N ASP A 57 12.61 -2.94 14.01
CA ASP A 57 11.90 -1.69 14.32
C ASP A 57 10.36 -1.79 14.23
N GLY A 58 9.83 -2.94 13.83
CA GLY A 58 8.38 -3.21 13.81
C GLY A 58 7.56 -2.38 12.83
N ILE A 59 8.18 -1.75 11.82
CA ILE A 59 7.50 -0.97 10.78
C ILE A 59 7.18 -1.86 9.57
N SER A 60 5.90 -2.17 9.35
CA SER A 60 5.45 -2.96 8.20
C SER A 60 5.16 -2.05 7.00
N ALA A 61 5.54 -2.49 5.80
CA ALA A 61 5.13 -1.85 4.55
C ALA A 61 4.57 -2.86 3.54
N CYS A 62 3.59 -2.41 2.77
CA CYS A 62 2.97 -3.19 1.70
C CYS A 62 2.74 -2.32 0.48
N ALA A 63 3.09 -2.82 -0.69
CA ALA A 63 2.86 -2.13 -1.94
C ALA A 63 2.33 -3.05 -3.03
N VAL A 64 1.56 -2.48 -3.94
CA VAL A 64 1.23 -3.08 -5.23
C VAL A 64 1.88 -2.25 -6.32
N ARG A 65 2.67 -2.92 -7.15
CA ARG A 65 3.27 -2.33 -8.35
C ARG A 65 2.52 -2.81 -9.58
N ASP A 66 2.14 -1.87 -10.43
CA ASP A 66 1.53 -2.13 -11.72
C ASP A 66 2.42 -1.63 -12.87
N PRO A 67 2.98 -2.53 -13.69
CA PRO A 67 3.86 -2.15 -14.78
C PRO A 67 3.14 -1.38 -15.90
N GLU A 68 1.82 -1.49 -16.01
CA GLU A 68 1.04 -0.79 -17.05
C GLU A 68 0.97 0.72 -16.79
N ASN A 69 1.29 1.17 -15.56
CA ASN A 69 1.17 2.56 -15.13
C ASN A 69 -0.23 3.16 -15.42
N ALA A 70 -1.26 2.31 -15.39
CA ALA A 70 -2.62 2.70 -15.70
C ALA A 70 -3.18 3.63 -14.61
N PRO A 71 -4.06 4.59 -14.96
CA PRO A 71 -4.79 5.37 -13.97
C PRO A 71 -5.56 4.47 -12.99
N VAL A 72 -5.57 4.87 -11.71
CA VAL A 72 -6.26 4.17 -10.63
C VAL A 72 -7.31 5.08 -9.98
N PRO A 73 -8.42 5.38 -10.68
CA PRO A 73 -9.44 6.31 -10.19
C PRO A 73 -10.04 5.87 -8.85
N GLY A 74 -10.14 4.56 -8.59
CA GLY A 74 -10.61 4.05 -7.30
C GLY A 74 -9.73 4.48 -6.11
N PHE A 75 -8.41 4.55 -6.30
CA PHE A 75 -7.51 5.10 -5.28
C PHE A 75 -7.75 6.61 -5.10
N ASP A 76 -7.87 7.34 -6.23
CA ASP A 76 -8.01 8.79 -6.24
C ASP A 76 -9.31 9.24 -5.56
N ASP A 77 -10.42 8.56 -5.85
CA ASP A 77 -11.71 8.80 -5.21
C ASP A 77 -11.68 8.47 -3.71
N TRP A 78 -11.06 7.34 -3.35
CA TRP A 78 -10.91 6.92 -1.96
C TRP A 78 -10.11 7.93 -1.14
N ILE A 79 -8.92 8.34 -1.60
CA ILE A 79 -8.07 9.24 -0.82
C ILE A 79 -8.68 10.64 -0.73
N ALA A 80 -9.35 11.11 -1.79
CA ALA A 80 -10.09 12.37 -1.75
C ALA A 80 -11.24 12.34 -0.73
N GLY A 81 -11.94 11.20 -0.61
CA GLY A 81 -12.95 10.97 0.43
C GLY A 81 -12.33 10.96 1.83
N ALA A 82 -11.27 10.18 2.03
CA ALA A 82 -10.59 10.04 3.32
C ALA A 82 -10.00 11.37 3.81
N VAL A 83 -9.48 12.21 2.91
CA VAL A 83 -9.01 13.57 3.24
C VAL A 83 -10.17 14.47 3.64
N ARG A 84 -11.30 14.42 2.91
CA ARG A 84 -12.49 15.21 3.23
C ARG A 84 -13.08 14.86 4.61
N GLU A 85 -13.00 13.59 4.98
CA GLU A 85 -13.45 13.08 6.29
C GLU A 85 -12.41 13.33 7.41
N GLY A 86 -11.23 13.86 7.07
CA GLY A 86 -10.16 14.12 8.03
C GLY A 86 -9.45 12.86 8.53
N LEU A 87 -9.61 11.71 7.85
CA LEU A 87 -8.93 10.46 8.17
C LEU A 87 -7.45 10.50 7.78
N TYR A 88 -7.15 11.16 6.66
CA TYR A 88 -5.79 11.36 6.14
C TYR A 88 -5.54 12.84 5.85
N VAL A 89 -4.29 13.27 5.96
CA VAL A 89 -3.82 14.61 5.58
C VAL A 89 -2.71 14.51 4.53
N PRO A 90 -2.71 15.36 3.50
CA PRO A 90 -1.62 15.40 2.55
C PRO A 90 -0.33 15.88 3.24
N VAL A 91 0.79 15.20 2.97
CA VAL A 91 2.12 15.58 3.48
C VAL A 91 2.91 16.26 2.37
N VAL A 92 2.97 15.60 1.21
CA VAL A 92 3.54 16.08 -0.05
C VAL A 92 2.74 15.48 -1.21
N GLU A 93 3.04 15.90 -2.44
CA GLU A 93 2.41 15.29 -3.62
C GLU A 93 2.58 13.77 -3.61
N GLY A 94 1.47 13.06 -3.82
CA GLY A 94 1.44 11.59 -3.83
C GLY A 94 1.56 10.93 -2.46
N ARG A 95 1.54 11.66 -1.34
CA ARG A 95 1.67 11.09 0.02
C ARG A 95 0.68 11.68 1.02
N TRP A 96 0.07 10.79 1.80
CA TRP A 96 -0.93 11.14 2.80
C TRP A 96 -0.69 10.36 4.09
N GLN A 97 -0.74 11.04 5.22
CA GLN A 97 -0.58 10.44 6.54
C GLN A 97 -1.90 10.41 7.29
N SER A 98 -2.15 9.34 8.03
CA SER A 98 -3.33 9.22 8.86
C SER A 98 -3.38 10.27 9.97
N HIS A 99 -4.53 10.90 10.17
CA HIS A 99 -4.67 11.95 11.18
C HIS A 99 -5.23 11.41 12.50
N LEU A 100 -6.20 10.49 12.47
CA LEU A 100 -6.99 10.08 13.64
C LEU A 100 -6.45 8.88 14.44
N TRP A 101 -5.40 8.19 14.00
CA TRP A 101 -4.87 7.02 14.72
C TRP A 101 -3.90 7.40 15.85
N ILE A 102 -4.07 6.76 17.02
CA ILE A 102 -3.04 6.61 18.07
C ILE A 102 -2.04 5.60 17.50
N GLU A 103 -0.75 5.87 17.63
CA GLU A 103 0.35 5.21 16.89
C GLU A 103 0.25 3.67 16.77
N PRO A 104 0.75 3.08 15.66
CA PRO A 104 1.50 3.72 14.57
C PRO A 104 0.63 4.54 13.62
N LYS A 105 1.21 5.60 13.04
CA LYS A 105 0.59 6.36 11.97
C LYS A 105 0.76 5.61 10.66
N LEU A 106 -0.24 5.65 9.78
CA LEU A 106 -0.14 5.05 8.45
C LEU A 106 0.15 6.15 7.43
N GLU A 107 1.15 5.95 6.59
CA GLU A 107 1.37 6.75 5.39
C GLU A 107 0.97 5.93 4.16
N VAL A 108 0.14 6.54 3.30
CA VAL A 108 -0.25 5.99 2.01
C VAL A 108 0.44 6.82 0.92
N GLN A 109 0.98 6.13 -0.08
CA GLN A 109 1.73 6.71 -1.17
C GLN A 109 1.19 6.23 -2.53
N LYS A 110 1.19 7.13 -3.50
CA LYS A 110 0.94 6.84 -4.92
C LYS A 110 2.05 7.48 -5.75
N ASP A 111 2.88 6.64 -6.36
CA ASP A 111 3.97 7.06 -7.23
C ASP A 111 3.75 6.51 -8.64
N SER A 112 3.94 7.34 -9.66
CA SER A 112 3.94 6.94 -11.07
C SER A 112 5.27 7.31 -11.71
N GLY A 113 5.94 6.36 -12.35
CA GLY A 113 7.23 6.60 -12.98
C GLY A 113 7.62 5.56 -14.02
N ALA A 114 8.89 5.59 -14.43
CA ALA A 114 9.42 4.66 -15.45
C ALA A 114 9.31 3.17 -15.05
N GLY A 115 9.15 2.88 -13.75
CA GLY A 115 8.94 1.53 -13.21
C GLY A 115 7.48 1.08 -13.14
N GLY A 116 6.52 1.90 -13.56
CA GLY A 116 5.09 1.66 -13.40
C GLY A 116 4.44 2.54 -12.32
N LEU A 117 3.18 2.23 -12.02
CA LEU A 117 2.46 2.77 -10.88
C LEU A 117 2.81 1.96 -9.62
N MET A 118 2.99 2.62 -8.50
CA MET A 118 3.10 2.00 -7.18
C MET A 118 2.08 2.62 -6.23
N LEU A 119 1.26 1.76 -5.63
CA LEU A 119 0.46 2.09 -4.46
C LEU A 119 1.10 1.46 -3.25
N ARG A 120 1.42 2.25 -2.22
CA ARG A 120 2.10 1.77 -1.02
C ARG A 120 1.41 2.26 0.23
N ILE A 121 1.46 1.46 1.28
CA ILE A 121 1.13 1.85 2.65
C ILE A 121 2.24 1.36 3.58
N LEU A 122 2.62 2.18 4.55
CA LEU A 122 3.61 1.87 5.55
C LEU A 122 3.20 2.39 6.93
N GLU A 123 3.61 1.67 7.96
CA GLU A 123 3.61 2.18 9.33
C GLU A 123 4.70 3.25 9.49
N THR A 124 4.43 4.27 10.28
CA THR A 124 5.37 5.33 10.62
C THR A 124 5.31 5.56 12.12
N ARG A 125 6.47 5.60 12.78
CA ARG A 125 6.60 6.10 14.15
C ARG A 125 6.84 7.60 14.05
N LEU A 126 6.00 8.42 14.67
CA LEU A 126 6.28 9.86 14.76
C LEU A 126 7.28 10.08 15.91
N GLU A 127 8.52 9.66 15.71
CA GLU A 127 9.63 10.14 16.54
C GLU A 127 10.34 11.28 15.80
N THR A 128 9.87 12.51 16.04
CA THR A 128 10.67 13.73 15.87
C THR A 128 10.35 14.72 16.97
#